data_AF-A0A811NKI6-F1
#
_entry.id   AF-A0A811NKI6-F1
#
_cell.length_a   1.000
_cell.length_b   1.000
_cell.length_c   1.000
_cell.angle_alpha   90.00
_cell.angle_beta   90.00
_cell.angle_gamma   90.00
#
_symmetry.space_group_name_H-M   'P 1'
#
loop_
_entity.id
_entity.type
_entity.pdbx_description
1 polymer ?
#
loop_
_entity_poly.entity_id
_entity_poly.type
_entity_poly.pdbx_seq_one_letter_code
_entity_poly.pdbx_strand_id
1 'polypeptide(L)'
;MNPPFATQLKANCTSPTGADNTVAQDYKTPNQLDNQYYWNVINHKVLFASDAALLKSGDTAGLVYAAALFQQEWEDRFGKAMVKMGGVEVKTAAIGEIRKKCGYVNKPYSG
;
A
#
# COMPACT_ATOMS: atom_id res chain seq x y z
N MET A 1 -17.35 -2.20 -5.71
CA MET A 1 -17.08 -0.86 -5.14
C MET A 1 -18.41 -0.27 -4.69
N ASN A 2 -18.43 0.39 -3.53
CA ASN A 2 -19.60 1.10 -3.00
C ASN A 2 -20.11 2.15 -4.01
N PRO A 3 -21.40 2.15 -4.41
CA PRO A 3 -21.87 3.00 -5.51
C PRO A 3 -21.73 4.52 -5.27
N PRO A 4 -22.08 5.09 -4.10
CA PRO A 4 -21.81 6.50 -3.81
C PRO A 4 -20.34 6.89 -3.93
N PHE A 5 -19.45 6.05 -3.39
CA PHE A 5 -18.01 6.25 -3.49
C PHE A 5 -17.52 6.20 -4.95
N ALA A 6 -18.05 5.26 -5.75
CA ALA A 6 -17.73 5.17 -7.18
C ALA A 6 -18.16 6.44 -7.95
N THR A 7 -19.33 7.00 -7.64
CA THR A 7 -19.79 8.27 -8.24
C THR A 7 -18.85 9.43 -7.87
N GLN A 8 -18.44 9.52 -6.61
CA GLN A 8 -17.47 10.53 -6.17
C GLN A 8 -16.13 10.40 -6.90
N LEU A 9 -15.59 9.18 -7.00
CA LEU A 9 -14.33 8.94 -7.71
C LEU A 9 -14.43 9.27 -9.19
N LYS A 10 -15.54 8.92 -9.85
CA LYS A 10 -15.77 9.29 -11.26
C LYS A 10 -15.67 10.81 -11.47
N ALA A 11 -16.26 11.61 -10.58
CA ALA A 11 -16.16 13.06 -10.65
C ALA A 11 -14.72 13.56 -10.42
N ASN A 12 -13.99 12.95 -9.48
CA ASN A 12 -12.59 13.31 -9.24
C ASN A 12 -11.65 12.87 -10.37
N CYS A 13 -12.01 11.84 -11.12
CA CYS A 13 -11.25 11.33 -12.26
C CYS A 13 -11.65 11.97 -13.59
N THR A 14 -12.42 13.07 -13.60
CA THR A 14 -12.62 13.87 -14.82
C THR A 14 -11.52 14.92 -14.94
N SER A 15 -10.81 14.93 -16.06
CA SER A 15 -9.79 15.95 -16.35
C SER A 15 -10.11 16.65 -17.67
N PRO A 16 -10.77 17.82 -17.65
CA PRO A 16 -11.10 18.57 -18.86
C PRO A 16 -9.87 19.01 -19.66
N THR A 17 -8.72 19.11 -19.00
CA THR A 17 -7.45 19.58 -19.56
C THR A 17 -6.45 18.45 -19.82
N GLY A 18 -6.81 17.18 -19.54
CA GLY A 18 -5.91 16.04 -19.69
C GLY A 18 -4.83 15.92 -18.61
N ALA A 19 -4.96 16.65 -17.49
CA ALA A 19 -4.11 16.50 -16.31
C ALA A 19 -4.33 15.15 -15.59
N ASP A 20 -3.26 14.62 -14.99
CA ASP A 20 -3.29 13.40 -14.18
C ASP A 20 -3.84 13.68 -12.78
N ASN A 21 -5.15 13.47 -12.60
CA ASN A 21 -5.79 13.64 -11.31
C ASN A 21 -5.34 12.55 -10.33
N THR A 22 -5.16 12.92 -9.07
CA THR A 22 -4.86 11.97 -7.98
C THR A 22 -5.98 11.97 -6.95
N VAL A 23 -6.15 10.82 -6.30
CA VAL A 23 -7.09 10.63 -5.18
C VAL A 23 -6.37 9.84 -4.08
N ALA A 24 -6.81 10.01 -2.84
CA ALA A 24 -6.24 9.27 -1.72
C ALA A 24 -6.66 7.79 -1.75
N GLN A 25 -5.72 6.87 -1.48
CA GLN A 25 -5.99 5.44 -1.37
C GLN A 25 -6.85 5.12 -0.15
N ASP A 26 -6.56 5.76 0.99
CA ASP A 26 -7.47 5.86 2.12
C ASP A 26 -8.25 7.18 2.02
N TYR A 27 -9.54 7.08 1.73
CA TYR A 27 -10.38 8.27 1.55
C TYR A 27 -10.73 8.97 2.87
N LYS A 28 -10.52 8.32 4.02
CA LYS A 28 -10.96 8.78 5.34
C LYS A 28 -9.82 9.29 6.20
N THR A 29 -8.67 8.63 6.19
CA THR A 29 -7.46 9.05 6.93
C THR A 29 -6.21 9.06 6.04
N PRO A 30 -6.18 9.88 4.97
CA PRO A 30 -5.17 9.80 3.90
C PRO A 30 -3.71 9.96 4.34
N ASN A 31 -3.49 10.59 5.49
CA ASN A 31 -2.17 10.93 6.02
C ASN A 31 -1.85 10.19 7.34
N GLN A 32 -2.62 9.16 7.68
CA GLN A 32 -2.39 8.37 8.89
C GLN A 32 -2.13 6.91 8.52
N LEU A 33 -1.16 6.30 9.20
CA LEU A 33 -0.95 4.86 9.12
C LEU A 33 -1.77 4.22 10.23
N ASP A 34 -2.95 3.73 9.88
CA ASP A 34 -3.91 3.12 10.79
C ASP A 34 -4.63 1.94 10.10
N ASN A 35 -5.58 1.32 10.80
CA ASN A 35 -6.35 0.22 10.23
C ASN A 35 -7.62 0.66 9.49
N GLN A 36 -7.82 1.97 9.26
CA GLN A 36 -8.96 2.50 8.51
C GLN A 36 -8.99 1.97 7.08
N TYR A 37 -7.82 1.65 6.50
CA TYR A 37 -7.70 0.91 5.25
C TYR A 37 -8.57 -0.36 5.23
N TYR A 38 -8.51 -1.19 6.27
CA TYR A 38 -9.27 -2.46 6.31
C TYR A 38 -10.77 -2.22 6.48
N TRP A 39 -11.16 -1.19 7.24
CA TRP A 39 -12.55 -0.74 7.27
C TRP A 39 -13.02 -0.27 5.89
N ASN A 40 -12.17 0.38 5.11
CA ASN A 40 -12.49 0.79 3.74
C ASN A 40 -12.65 -0.43 2.83
N VAL A 41 -11.81 -1.46 2.98
CA VAL A 41 -11.94 -2.74 2.25
C VAL A 41 -13.30 -3.39 2.53
N ILE A 42 -13.67 -3.54 3.80
CA ILE A 42 -14.95 -4.14 4.24
C ILE A 42 -16.15 -3.36 3.67
N ASN A 43 -16.07 -2.03 3.68
CA ASN A 43 -17.12 -1.17 3.14
C ASN A 43 -17.10 -1.04 1.61
N HIS A 44 -16.22 -1.77 0.92
CA HIS A 44 -15.99 -1.69 -0.52
C HIS A 44 -15.66 -0.27 -1.03
N LYS A 45 -15.00 0.53 -0.19
CA LYS A 45 -14.56 1.91 -0.46
C LYS A 45 -13.04 1.98 -0.65
N VAL A 46 -12.51 1.10 -1.50
CA VAL A 46 -11.09 1.04 -1.87
C VAL A 46 -10.93 1.28 -3.37
N LEU A 47 -9.77 1.80 -3.77
CA LEU A 47 -9.52 2.23 -5.14
C LEU A 47 -9.22 1.07 -6.08
N PHE A 48 -8.32 0.16 -5.68
CA PHE A 48 -7.81 -0.84 -6.59
C PHE A 48 -8.59 -2.14 -6.54
N ALA A 49 -8.63 -2.84 -7.67
CA ALA A 49 -9.17 -4.19 -7.74
C ALA A 49 -8.38 -5.17 -6.85
N SER A 50 -7.08 -4.93 -6.64
CA SER A 50 -6.23 -5.70 -5.73
C SER A 50 -6.66 -5.54 -4.26
N ASP A 51 -7.06 -4.35 -3.83
CA ASP A 51 -7.56 -4.12 -2.47
C ASP A 51 -8.90 -4.82 -2.26
N ALA A 52 -9.82 -4.67 -3.20
CA ALA A 52 -11.12 -5.34 -3.15
C ALA A 52 -10.98 -6.87 -3.23
N ALA A 53 -9.93 -7.38 -3.86
CA ALA A 53 -9.65 -8.80 -3.97
C ALA A 53 -9.30 -9.45 -2.62
N LEU A 54 -8.89 -8.69 -1.60
CA LEU A 54 -8.61 -9.22 -0.26
C LEU A 54 -9.84 -9.87 0.39
N LEU A 55 -11.05 -9.54 -0.06
CA LEU A 55 -12.29 -10.18 0.42
C LEU A 55 -12.73 -11.40 -0.40
N LYS A 56 -12.00 -11.77 -1.48
CA LYS A 56 -12.42 -12.85 -2.38
C LYS A 56 -12.17 -14.25 -1.84
N SER A 57 -11.15 -14.46 -1.01
CA SER A 57 -10.89 -15.75 -0.37
C SER A 57 -11.19 -15.67 1.13
N GLY A 58 -11.62 -16.79 1.71
CA GLY A 58 -11.94 -16.87 3.16
C GLY A 58 -10.72 -16.54 4.03
N ASP A 59 -9.54 -17.02 3.64
CA ASP A 59 -8.30 -16.79 4.39
C ASP A 59 -7.93 -15.31 4.47
N THR A 60 -7.93 -14.60 3.34
CA THR A 60 -7.58 -13.16 3.33
C THR A 60 -8.71 -12.32 3.90
N ALA A 61 -9.98 -12.70 3.69
CA ALA A 61 -11.11 -12.00 4.27
C ALA A 61 -11.06 -12.04 5.81
N GLY A 62 -10.76 -13.19 6.40
CA GLY A 62 -10.59 -13.33 7.86
C GLY A 62 -9.51 -12.39 8.41
N LEU A 63 -8.38 -12.29 7.71
CA LEU A 63 -7.31 -11.36 8.08
C LEU A 63 -7.72 -9.89 7.94
N VAL A 64 -8.51 -9.53 6.93
CA VAL A 64 -9.05 -8.16 6.77
C VAL A 64 -9.94 -7.78 7.95
N TYR A 65 -10.88 -8.66 8.35
CA TYR A 65 -11.74 -8.40 9.49
C TYR A 65 -10.95 -8.28 10.81
N ALA A 66 -9.99 -9.18 11.04
CA ALA A 66 -9.11 -9.10 12.21
C ALA A 66 -8.33 -7.78 12.24
N ALA A 67 -7.73 -7.36 11.11
CA ALA A 67 -6.98 -6.12 11.04
C ALA A 67 -7.86 -4.87 11.27
N ALA A 68 -9.10 -4.86 10.75
CA ALA A 68 -10.05 -3.78 10.99
C ALA A 68 -10.48 -3.68 12.47
N LEU A 69 -10.65 -4.82 13.16
CA LEU A 69 -11.14 -4.86 14.54
C LEU A 69 -10.03 -4.65 15.58
N PHE A 70 -8.80 -5.10 15.29
CA PHE A 70 -7.69 -5.13 16.25
C PHE A 70 -6.48 -4.37 15.72
N GLN A 71 -6.47 -3.04 15.92
CA GLN A 71 -5.42 -2.16 15.41
C GLN A 71 -4.00 -2.59 15.86
N GLN A 72 -3.79 -2.86 17.15
CA GLN A 72 -2.47 -3.26 17.65
C GLN A 72 -1.97 -4.57 17.05
N GLU A 73 -2.86 -5.53 16.82
CA GLU A 73 -2.48 -6.80 16.19
C GLU A 73 -2.09 -6.58 14.73
N TRP A 74 -2.84 -5.73 14.01
CA TRP A 74 -2.46 -5.33 12.66
C TRP A 74 -1.09 -4.63 12.64
N GLU A 75 -0.84 -3.66 13.52
CA GLU A 75 0.43 -2.93 13.60
C GLU A 75 1.62 -3.88 13.84
N ASP A 76 1.48 -4.83 14.78
CA ASP A 76 2.51 -5.84 15.06
C ASP A 76 2.76 -6.74 13.84
N ARG A 77 1.70 -7.23 13.18
CA ARG A 77 1.82 -8.04 11.97
C ARG A 77 2.44 -7.25 10.81
N PHE A 78 2.06 -5.99 10.65
CA PHE A 78 2.60 -5.08 9.64
C PHE A 78 4.10 -4.86 9.87
N GLY A 79 4.51 -4.56 11.11
CA GLY A 79 5.92 -4.42 11.47
C GLY A 79 6.74 -5.67 11.15
N LYS A 80 6.25 -6.85 11.55
CA LYS A 80 6.88 -8.14 11.22
C LYS A 80 6.98 -8.38 9.72
N ALA A 81 5.94 -8.06 8.96
CA ALA A 81 5.94 -8.20 7.51
C ALA A 81 6.96 -7.27 6.84
N MET A 82 7.08 -6.02 7.29
CA MET A 82 8.03 -5.06 6.75
C MET A 82 9.49 -5.45 7.06
N VAL A 83 9.77 -5.97 8.26
CA VAL A 83 11.09 -6.54 8.58
C VAL A 83 11.43 -7.72 7.69
N LYS A 84 10.47 -8.64 7.49
CA LYS A 84 10.65 -9.80 6.59
C LYS A 84 10.91 -9.36 5.15
N MET A 85 10.16 -8.38 4.65
CA MET A 85 10.33 -7.81 3.32
C MET A 85 11.71 -7.15 3.15
N GLY A 86 12.20 -6.43 4.16
CA GLY A 86 13.52 -5.80 4.15
C GLY A 86 14.70 -6.79 4.09
N GLY A 87 14.47 -8.07 4.38
CA GLY A 87 15.47 -9.13 4.29
C GLY A 87 15.59 -9.79 2.91
N VAL A 88 14.76 -9.42 1.94
CA VAL A 88 14.76 -10.03 0.60
C VAL A 88 16.00 -9.59 -0.17
N GLU A 89 16.82 -10.57 -0.60
CA GLU A 89 17.94 -10.41 -1.54
C GLU A 89 18.94 -9.29 -1.17
N VAL A 90 19.18 -9.07 0.12
CA VAL A 90 20.11 -8.05 0.62
C VAL A 90 21.53 -8.32 0.13
N LYS A 91 22.16 -7.31 -0.48
CA LYS A 91 23.56 -7.36 -0.88
C LYS A 91 24.50 -7.21 0.31
N THR A 92 25.55 -8.01 0.35
CA THR A 92 26.65 -7.88 1.32
C THR A 92 27.76 -6.99 0.78
N ALA A 93 28.75 -6.67 1.62
CA ALA A 93 29.94 -5.93 1.20
C ALA A 93 30.75 -6.64 0.08
N ALA A 94 30.59 -7.96 -0.09
CA ALA A 94 31.28 -8.72 -1.13
C ALA A 94 30.65 -8.56 -2.53
N ILE A 95 29.35 -8.25 -2.61
CA ILE A 95 28.57 -8.25 -3.87
C ILE A 95 27.84 -6.92 -4.12
N GLY A 96 28.18 -5.88 -3.36
CA GLY A 96 27.55 -4.57 -3.41
C GLY A 96 28.53 -3.46 -3.05
N GLU A 97 28.01 -2.23 -3.02
CA GLU A 97 28.75 -1.03 -2.64
C GLU A 97 27.89 -0.13 -1.75
N ILE A 98 28.55 0.66 -0.90
CA ILE A 98 27.91 1.79 -0.24
C ILE A 98 27.97 2.98 -1.20
N ARG A 99 26.82 3.39 -1.73
CA ARG A 99 26.75 4.49 -2.70
C ARG A 99 27.09 5.83 -2.05
N LYS A 100 27.93 6.62 -2.73
CA LYS A 100 28.19 8.02 -2.35
C LYS A 100 27.01 8.94 -2.70
N LYS A 101 26.25 8.58 -3.73
CA LYS A 101 25.04 9.26 -4.18
C LYS A 101 24.03 8.22 -4.63
N CYS A 102 22.83 8.17 -4.03
CA CYS A 102 21.86 7.08 -4.30
C CYS A 102 21.43 6.95 -5.77
N GLY A 103 21.41 8.08 -6.51
CA GLY A 103 21.04 8.13 -7.92
C GLY A 103 22.12 7.69 -8.92
N TYR A 104 23.33 7.33 -8.45
CA TYR A 104 24.44 6.91 -9.31
C TYR A 104 25.17 5.69 -8.74
N VAL A 105 25.78 4.91 -9.62
CA VAL A 105 26.77 3.89 -9.24
C VAL A 105 28.12 4.58 -9.05
N ASN A 106 28.93 4.15 -8.07
CA ASN A 106 30.25 4.74 -7.88
C ASN A 106 31.16 4.46 -9.09
N LYS A 107 32.18 5.32 -9.28
CA LYS A 107 33.24 5.15 -10.28
C LYS A 107 34.60 4.91 -9.61
N PRO A 108 35.52 4.14 -10.23
CA PRO A 108 35.28 3.31 -11.41
C PRO A 108 34.29 2.18 -11.10
N TYR A 109 33.55 1.73 -12.12
CA TYR A 109 32.62 0.62 -11.95
C TYR A 109 33.39 -0.65 -11.60
N SER A 110 33.04 -1.29 -10.50
CA SER A 110 33.68 -2.50 -9.99
C SER A 110 32.81 -3.75 -10.18
N GLY A 111 31.80 -3.68 -11.05
CA GLY A 111 30.85 -4.76 -11.31
C GLY A 111 31.18 -5.53 -12.57
#